data_AF-A0A6C0DIZ0-F1
#
_entry.id   AF-A0A6C0DIZ0-F1
#
_cell.length_a   1.000
_cell.length_b   1.000
_cell.length_c   1.000
_cell.angle_alpha   90.00
_cell.angle_beta   90.00
_cell.angle_gamma   90.00
#
_symmetry.space_group_name_H-M   'P 1'
#
loop_
_entity.id
_entity.type
_entity.pdbx_description
1 polymer ?
#
loop_
_entity_poly.entity_id
_entity_poly.type
_entity_poly.pdbx_seq_one_letter_code
_entity_poly.pdbx_strand_id
1 'polypeptide(L)'
;MFSDDSSFPLYDLLLKRCNNLIEENPANKDITIDEVREMIDGIHRFDREKMEHVFVLIRMHSLKNENAKVFDVPFGGEKINMSQTGEGDIKFDIRNMPPILRRMLLEFVRMNRNLD
;
A
#
# COMPACT_ATOMS: atom_id res chain seq x y z
N MET A 1 3.76 -2.68 -26.81
CA MET A 1 2.40 -2.51 -26.27
C MET A 1 2.26 -3.56 -25.19
N PHE A 2 2.52 -3.19 -23.93
CA PHE A 2 2.32 -4.10 -22.81
C PHE A 2 0.82 -4.19 -22.58
N SER A 3 0.27 -5.40 -22.53
CA SER A 3 -1.15 -5.65 -22.33
C SER A 3 -1.63 -5.02 -21.01
N ASP A 4 -2.74 -4.31 -21.06
CA ASP A 4 -3.39 -3.59 -19.94
C ASP A 4 -3.92 -4.49 -18.80
N ASP A 5 -3.77 -5.81 -18.89
CA ASP A 5 -4.38 -6.78 -17.95
C ASP A 5 -3.36 -7.48 -17.04
N SER A 6 -2.25 -6.82 -16.68
CA SER A 6 -1.42 -7.26 -15.55
C SER A 6 -2.11 -6.95 -14.23
N SER A 7 -3.09 -7.79 -13.88
CA SER A 7 -3.73 -7.82 -12.56
C SER A 7 -2.70 -8.30 -11.53
N PHE A 8 -2.39 -7.49 -10.52
CA PHE A 8 -1.75 -7.98 -9.30
C PHE A 8 -2.88 -8.47 -8.39
N PRO A 9 -3.11 -9.79 -8.25
CA PRO A 9 -4.36 -10.30 -7.68
C PRO A 9 -4.61 -9.85 -6.25
N LEU A 10 -3.54 -9.67 -5.47
CA LEU A 10 -3.62 -9.15 -4.11
C LEU A 10 -4.16 -7.71 -4.08
N TYR A 11 -3.74 -6.85 -5.00
CA TYR A 11 -4.26 -5.48 -5.09
C TYR A 11 -5.76 -5.49 -5.43
N ASP A 12 -6.17 -6.29 -6.41
CA ASP A 12 -7.57 -6.34 -6.83
C ASP A 12 -8.47 -6.93 -5.72
N LEU A 13 -7.99 -7.95 -5.00
CA LEU A 13 -8.66 -8.52 -3.83
C LEU A 13 -8.86 -7.48 -2.72
N LEU A 14 -7.80 -6.77 -2.34
CA LEU A 14 -7.85 -5.76 -1.28
C LEU A 14 -8.71 -4.56 -1.69
N LEU A 15 -8.62 -4.10 -2.92
CA LEU A 15 -9.44 -3.00 -3.42
C LEU A 15 -10.93 -3.36 -3.38
N LYS A 16 -11.30 -4.55 -3.85
CA LYS A 16 -12.67 -5.05 -3.78
C LYS A 16 -13.16 -5.12 -2.33
N ARG A 17 -12.35 -5.68 -1.43
CA ARG A 17 -12.68 -5.77 0.00
C ARG A 17 -12.90 -4.38 0.61
N CYS A 18 -12.04 -3.41 0.33
CA CYS A 18 -12.18 -2.05 0.83
C CYS A 18 -13.44 -1.37 0.30
N ASN A 19 -13.75 -1.53 -0.99
CA ASN A 19 -14.97 -0.98 -1.57
C ASN A 19 -16.23 -1.57 -0.91
N ASN A 20 -16.29 -2.89 -0.68
CA ASN A 20 -17.41 -3.51 0.03
C ASN A 20 -17.58 -2.93 1.45
N LEU A 21 -16.49 -2.75 2.20
CA LEU A 21 -16.55 -2.14 3.54
C LEU A 21 -17.06 -0.69 3.50
N ILE A 22 -16.72 0.06 2.46
CA ILE A 22 -17.17 1.45 2.27
C ILE A 22 -18.64 1.50 1.86
N GLU A 23 -19.10 0.56 1.04
CA GLU A 23 -20.51 0.41 0.66
C GLU A 23 -21.38 0.05 1.87
N GLU A 24 -20.91 -0.85 2.73
CA GLU A 24 -21.59 -1.24 3.97
C GLU A 24 -21.63 -0.10 4.99
N ASN A 25 -20.53 0.66 5.12
CA ASN A 25 -20.44 1.82 5.98
C ASN A 25 -19.47 2.88 5.40
N PRO A 26 -19.99 4.03 4.89
CA PRO A 26 -19.17 5.08 4.31
C PRO A 26 -18.09 5.66 5.23
N ALA A 27 -18.23 5.52 6.55
CA ALA A 27 -17.21 5.93 7.51
C ALA A 27 -15.87 5.18 7.33
N ASN A 28 -15.90 4.01 6.68
CA ASN A 28 -14.70 3.20 6.38
C ASN A 28 -13.82 3.78 5.25
N LYS A 29 -14.25 4.88 4.59
CA LYS A 29 -13.51 5.49 3.48
C LYS A 29 -12.10 5.93 3.86
N ASP A 30 -11.89 6.32 5.11
CA ASP A 30 -10.57 6.64 5.66
C ASP A 30 -10.34 5.88 6.96
N ILE A 31 -9.08 5.80 7.40
CA ILE A 31 -8.69 5.11 8.63
C ILE A 31 -8.64 6.07 9.82
N THR A 32 -9.08 5.59 10.99
CA THR A 32 -8.99 6.37 12.23
C THR A 32 -7.54 6.44 12.74
N ILE A 33 -7.26 7.29 13.73
CA ILE A 33 -5.92 7.37 14.36
C ILE A 33 -5.50 6.03 14.97
N ASP A 34 -6.42 5.31 15.61
CA ASP A 34 -6.11 4.00 16.21
C ASP A 34 -5.83 2.95 15.13
N GLU A 35 -6.53 3.02 14.00
CA GLU A 35 -6.25 2.19 12.84
C GLU A 35 -4.92 2.53 12.16
N VAL A 36 -4.53 3.81 12.14
CA VAL A 36 -3.18 4.22 11.67
C VAL A 36 -2.10 3.58 12.54
N ARG A 37 -2.26 3.62 13.87
CA ARG A 37 -1.33 2.97 14.81
C ARG A 37 -1.29 1.46 14.57
N GLU A 38 -2.45 0.83 14.45
CA GLU A 38 -2.58 -0.60 14.15
C GLU A 38 -1.82 -1.00 12.88
N MET A 39 -1.97 -0.21 11.82
CA MET A 39 -1.32 -0.41 10.53
C MET A 39 0.19 -0.28 10.64
N ILE A 40 0.69 0.81 11.25
CA ILE A 40 2.14 1.05 11.40
C ILE A 40 2.79 -0.07 12.23
N ASP A 41 2.19 -0.42 13.37
CA ASP A 41 2.69 -1.49 14.24
C ASP A 41 2.66 -2.86 13.55
N GLY A 42 1.68 -3.09 12.67
CA GLY A 42 1.64 -4.30 11.84
C GLY A 42 2.74 -4.35 10.80
N ILE A 43 2.94 -3.25 10.05
CA ILE A 43 3.98 -3.15 9.03
C ILE A 43 5.37 -3.31 9.65
N HIS A 44 5.63 -2.75 10.84
CA HIS A 44 6.91 -2.92 11.53
C HIS A 44 7.23 -4.37 11.93
N ARG A 45 6.24 -5.27 11.96
CA ARG A 45 6.42 -6.69 12.26
C ARG A 45 6.58 -7.55 11.01
N PHE A 46 6.44 -6.96 9.83
CA PHE A 46 6.58 -7.69 8.58
C PHE A 46 8.02 -8.12 8.32
N ASP A 47 8.14 -9.34 7.80
CA ASP A 47 9.38 -9.80 7.18
C ASP A 47 9.61 -9.08 5.84
N ARG A 48 10.76 -9.37 5.22
CA ARG A 48 11.15 -8.77 3.94
C ARG A 48 10.09 -9.00 2.85
N GLU A 49 9.55 -10.21 2.73
CA GLU A 49 8.59 -10.55 1.67
C GLU A 49 7.30 -9.73 1.82
N LYS A 50 6.76 -9.63 3.05
CA LYS A 50 5.59 -8.81 3.33
C LYS A 50 5.85 -7.33 3.12
N MET A 51 7.06 -6.84 3.42
CA MET A 51 7.46 -5.46 3.12
C MET A 51 7.55 -5.18 1.61
N GLU A 52 8.06 -6.13 0.82
CA GLU A 52 8.06 -6.03 -0.64
C GLU A 52 6.63 -5.95 -1.19
N HIS A 53 5.70 -6.75 -0.64
CA HIS A 53 4.27 -6.66 -0.99
C HIS A 53 3.65 -5.30 -0.65
N VAL A 54 3.98 -4.70 0.51
CA VAL A 54 3.55 -3.34 0.85
C VAL A 54 3.99 -2.35 -0.22
N PHE A 55 5.25 -2.41 -0.64
CA PHE A 55 5.76 -1.54 -1.69
C PHE A 55 5.06 -1.76 -3.04
N VAL A 56 4.84 -3.02 -3.43
CA VAL A 56 4.10 -3.37 -4.65
C VAL A 56 2.67 -2.82 -4.61
N LEU A 57 1.96 -2.92 -3.48
CA LEU A 57 0.62 -2.36 -3.33
C LEU A 57 0.59 -0.83 -3.56
N ILE A 58 1.55 -0.12 -2.97
CA ILE A 58 1.71 1.33 -3.16
C ILE A 58 1.97 1.65 -4.65
N ARG A 59 2.87 0.92 -5.31
CA ARG A 59 3.20 1.12 -6.73
C ARG A 59 2.03 0.82 -7.65
N MET A 60 1.34 -0.30 -7.44
CA MET A 60 0.16 -0.66 -8.23
C MET A 60 -0.95 0.38 -8.09
N HIS A 61 -1.16 0.93 -6.89
CA HIS A 61 -2.13 2.00 -6.70
C HIS A 61 -1.78 3.24 -7.52
N SER A 62 -0.53 3.68 -7.46
CA SER A 62 -0.07 4.85 -8.23
C SER A 62 -0.17 4.59 -9.74
N LEU A 63 0.28 3.43 -10.25
CA LEU A 63 0.20 3.12 -11.68
C LEU A 63 -1.25 3.05 -12.22
N LYS A 64 -2.21 2.60 -11.40
CA LYS A 64 -3.61 2.47 -11.81
C LYS A 64 -4.42 3.77 -11.65
N ASN A 65 -4.02 4.70 -10.78
CA ASN A 65 -4.83 5.86 -10.41
C ASN A 65 -4.16 7.21 -10.67
N GLU A 66 -2.84 7.21 -10.84
CA GLU A 66 -2.06 8.37 -11.23
C GLU A 66 -1.41 8.05 -12.58
N ASN A 67 -1.24 9.04 -13.45
CA ASN A 67 -0.44 8.89 -14.67
C ASN A 67 1.07 8.81 -14.31
N ALA A 68 1.41 8.00 -13.32
CA ALA A 68 2.72 7.90 -12.72
C ALA A 68 3.66 7.11 -13.62
N LYS A 69 4.91 7.55 -13.70
CA LYS A 69 5.94 6.82 -14.44
C LYS A 69 6.42 5.63 -13.61
N VAL A 70 6.85 4.59 -14.32
CA VAL A 70 7.34 3.33 -13.74
C VAL A 70 8.53 3.52 -12.79
N PHE A 71 9.31 4.61 -12.96
CA PHE A 71 10.52 4.87 -12.17
C PHE A 71 10.35 5.90 -11.05
N ASP A 72 9.19 6.55 -10.95
CA ASP A 72 8.94 7.57 -9.93
C ASP A 72 8.54 6.92 -8.60
N VAL A 73 9.00 7.47 -7.48
CA VAL A 73 8.51 7.08 -6.15
C VAL A 73 7.21 7.86 -5.90
N PRO A 74 6.07 7.17 -5.70
CA PRO A 74 4.78 7.84 -5.64
C PRO A 74 4.52 8.48 -4.27
N PHE A 75 3.47 9.30 -4.19
CA PHE A 75 2.97 9.88 -2.93
C PHE A 75 4.02 10.62 -2.09
N GLY A 76 5.01 11.23 -2.75
CA GLY A 76 6.08 11.97 -2.08
C GLY A 76 7.04 11.09 -1.27
N GLY A 77 7.19 9.81 -1.62
CA GLY A 77 8.18 8.94 -0.98
C GLY A 77 9.62 9.38 -1.29
N GLU A 78 10.49 9.25 -0.30
CA GLU A 78 11.89 9.66 -0.36
C GLU A 78 12.80 8.44 -0.37
N LYS A 79 13.73 8.39 -1.32
CA LYS A 79 14.80 7.39 -1.31
C LYS A 79 15.79 7.74 -0.20
N ILE A 80 16.04 6.82 0.71
CA ILE A 80 16.99 6.97 1.81
C ILE A 80 17.99 5.80 1.79
N ASN A 81 19.13 5.97 2.46
CA ASN A 81 20.16 4.93 2.59
C ASN A 81 20.62 4.33 1.24
N MET A 82 20.65 5.14 0.18
CA MET A 82 21.04 4.70 -1.15
C MET A 82 22.52 4.30 -1.18
N SER A 83 22.79 3.04 -1.54
CA SER A 83 24.11 2.52 -1.83
C SER A 83 24.62 3.04 -3.18
N GLN A 84 25.93 2.92 -3.41
CA GLN A 84 26.54 3.24 -4.70
C GLN A 84 26.06 2.33 -5.84
N THR A 85 25.48 1.16 -5.52
CA THR A 85 24.91 0.22 -6.49
C THR A 85 23.43 0.49 -6.80
N GLY A 86 22.83 1.50 -6.16
CA GLY A 86 21.44 1.92 -6.38
C GLY A 86 20.40 1.18 -5.53
N GLU A 87 20.83 0.35 -4.58
CA GLU A 87 19.96 -0.26 -3.58
C GLU A 87 19.71 0.75 -2.44
N GLY A 88 18.51 0.80 -1.89
CA GLY A 88 18.21 1.68 -0.78
C GLY A 88 16.78 1.52 -0.29
N ASP A 89 16.48 2.16 0.84
CA ASP A 89 15.14 2.14 1.40
C ASP A 89 14.31 3.29 0.84
N ILE A 90 12.99 3.17 0.96
CA ILE A 90 12.06 4.25 0.64
C ILE A 90 11.27 4.59 1.89
N LYS A 91 11.34 5.85 2.28
CA LYS A 91 10.54 6.41 3.36
C LYS A 91 9.26 7.00 2.78
N PHE A 92 8.13 6.61 3.34
CA PHE A 92 6.84 7.19 3.00
C PHE A 92 6.23 7.95 4.18
N ASP A 93 5.58 9.07 3.88
CA ASP A 93 4.63 9.69 4.81
C ASP A 93 3.22 9.20 4.50
N ILE A 94 2.63 8.45 5.42
CA ILE A 94 1.28 7.86 5.28
C ILE A 94 0.22 8.94 5.04
N ARG A 95 0.45 10.19 5.50
CA ARG A 95 -0.49 11.30 5.32
C ARG A 95 -0.60 11.72 3.85
N ASN A 96 0.44 11.50 3.06
CA ASN A 96 0.45 11.81 1.63
C ASN A 96 -0.24 10.72 0.78
N MET A 97 -0.56 9.57 1.37
CA MET A 97 -1.23 8.48 0.65
C MET A 97 -2.73 8.76 0.49
N PRO A 98 -3.38 8.32 -0.60
CA PRO A 98 -4.83 8.36 -0.73
C PRO A 98 -5.54 7.57 0.39
N PRO A 99 -6.73 8.00 0.86
CA PRO A 99 -7.48 7.30 1.91
C PRO A 99 -7.71 5.81 1.63
N ILE A 100 -8.05 5.48 0.37
CA ILE A 100 -8.27 4.10 -0.04
C ILE A 100 -6.98 3.26 0.05
N LEU A 101 -5.81 3.84 -0.27
CA LEU A 101 -4.54 3.15 -0.14
C LEU A 101 -4.20 2.89 1.33
N ARG A 102 -4.44 3.86 2.22
CA ARG A 102 -4.28 3.66 3.67
C ARG A 102 -5.16 2.52 4.18
N ARG A 103 -6.43 2.49 3.77
CA ARG A 103 -7.38 1.41 4.10
C ARG A 103 -6.91 0.05 3.56
N MET A 104 -6.40 0.00 2.31
CA MET A 104 -5.84 -1.22 1.72
C MET A 104 -4.63 -1.75 2.49
N LEU A 105 -3.71 -0.87 2.91
CA LEU A 105 -2.54 -1.27 3.72
C LEU A 105 -2.95 -1.81 5.09
N LEU A 106 -3.95 -1.20 5.73
CA LEU A 106 -4.50 -1.72 6.98
C LEU A 106 -5.15 -3.10 6.80
N GLU A 107 -5.97 -3.29 5.76
CA GLU A 107 -6.59 -4.60 5.50
C GLU A 107 -5.54 -5.65 5.14
N PHE A 108 -4.44 -5.28 4.48
CA PHE A 108 -3.30 -6.16 4.27
C PHE A 108 -2.65 -6.57 5.60
N VAL A 109 -2.45 -5.64 6.54
CA VAL A 109 -1.97 -5.95 7.90
C VAL A 109 -2.90 -6.92 8.62
N ARG A 110 -4.20 -6.67 8.61
CA ARG A 110 -5.19 -7.52 9.28
C ARG A 110 -5.26 -8.91 8.65
N MET A 111 -5.15 -9.01 7.33
CA MET A 111 -5.11 -10.29 6.62
C MET A 111 -3.91 -11.14 7.05
N ASN A 112 -2.74 -10.52 7.24
CA ASN A 112 -1.52 -11.24 7.64
C ASN A 112 -1.49 -11.60 9.14
N ARG A 113 -2.22 -10.89 10.00
CA ARG A 113 -2.36 -11.26 11.43
C ARG A 113 -3.25 -12.47 11.66
N ASN A 114 -4.18 -12.74 10.75
CA ASN A 114 -5.11 -13.87 10.85
C ASN A 114 -4.53 -15.16 10.28
N LEU A 115 -3.27 -15.14 9.82
CA LEU A 115 -2.56 -16.28 9.23
C LEU A 115 -1.47 -16.85 10.14
N ASP A 116 -1.20 -16.18 11.27
CA ASP A 116 -0.35 -16.66 12.37
C ASP A 116 -1.20 -17.35 13.45
#